data_AF-A0A7C7HMX6-F1
#
_entry.id   AF-A0A7C7HMX6-F1
#
_cell.length_a   1.000
_cell.length_b   1.000
_cell.length_c   1.000
_cell.angle_alpha   90.00
_cell.angle_beta   90.00
_cell.angle_gamma   90.00
#
_symmetry.space_group_name_H-M   'P 1'
#
loop_
_entity.id
_entity.type
_entity.pdbx_description
1 polymer ?
#
loop_
_entity_poly.entity_id
_entity_poly.type
_entity_poly.pdbx_seq_one_letter_code
_entity_poly.pdbx_strand_id
1 'polypeptide(L)' 'MKQLMAAILLSTFLFPNNQIPAAPQKHPILLKNGFIHTVSNGVVNGSILFDKGKITHIGEFISPPDG' A
#
# COMPACT_ATOMS: atom_id res chain seq x y z
N MET A 1 24.16 -38.62 21.23
CA MET A 1 23.80 -38.19 19.86
C MET A 1 22.29 -37.95 19.68
N LYS A 2 21.42 -38.89 20.07
CA LYS A 2 19.95 -38.75 19.94
C LYS A 2 19.38 -37.49 20.64
N GLN A 3 19.85 -37.19 21.85
CA GLN A 3 19.46 -35.98 22.59
C GLN A 3 19.91 -34.69 21.92
N LEU A 4 21.09 -34.71 21.29
CA LEU A 4 21.64 -33.57 20.55
C LEU A 4 20.82 -33.30 19.27
N MET A 5 20.45 -34.37 18.54
CA MET A 5 19.57 -34.26 17.37
C MET A 5 18.19 -33.70 17.73
N ALA A 6 17.60 -34.13 18.84
CA ALA A 6 16.32 -33.60 19.31
C ALA A 6 16.39 -32.11 19.65
N ALA A 7 17.49 -31.66 20.28
CA ALA A 7 17.71 -30.26 20.62
C ALA A 7 17.87 -29.37 19.37
N ILE A 8 18.61 -29.83 18.35
CA ILE A 8 18.81 -29.11 17.09
C ILE A 8 17.50 -28.99 16.30
N LEU A 9 16.66 -30.04 16.29
CA LEU A 9 15.37 -30.00 15.60
C LEU A 9 14.43 -28.97 16.23
N LEU A 10 14.42 -28.86 17.55
CA LEU A 10 13.54 -27.96 18.28
C LEU A 10 13.94 -26.48 18.13
N SER A 11 15.22 -26.19 17.87
CA SER A 11 15.72 -24.82 17.69
C SER A 11 15.42 -24.21 16.31
N THR A 12 14.76 -24.94 15.41
CA THR A 12 14.45 -24.47 14.04
C THR A 12 13.05 -23.87 13.87
N PHE A 13 12.22 -23.88 14.92
CA PHE A 13 10.89 -23.28 14.87
C PHE A 13 10.96 -21.76 15.03
N LEU A 14 10.96 -21.04 13.90
CA LEU A 14 10.72 -19.60 13.86
C LEU A 14 9.26 -19.34 13.47
N PHE A 15 8.54 -18.56 14.29
CA PHE A 15 7.22 -18.06 13.93
C PHE A 15 7.39 -16.82 13.04
N PRO A 16 6.81 -16.80 11.83
CA PRO A 16 6.83 -15.61 11.00
C PRO A 16 6.08 -14.48 11.72
N ASN A 17 6.59 -13.25 11.60
CA ASN A 17 5.86 -12.10 12.09
C ASN A 17 4.65 -11.85 11.18
N ASN A 18 3.47 -11.63 11.76
CA ASN A 18 2.32 -11.24 10.96
C ASN A 18 2.56 -9.83 10.41
N GLN A 19 2.25 -9.63 9.13
CA GLN A 19 2.22 -8.29 8.58
C GLN A 19 1.09 -7.52 9.28
N ILE A 20 1.43 -6.39 9.91
CA ILE A 20 0.46 -5.46 10.49
C ILE A 20 0.14 -4.41 9.41
N PRO A 21 -1.09 -4.37 8.87
CA PRO A 21 -1.47 -3.35 7.90
C PRO A 21 -1.32 -1.93 8.50
N ALA A 22 -1.02 -0.96 7.64
CA ALA A 22 -1.10 0.44 8.03
C ALA A 22 -2.53 0.79 8.45
N ALA A 23 -2.67 1.81 9.32
CA ALA A 23 -3.98 2.31 9.72
C ALA A 23 -4.77 2.84 8.50
N PRO A 24 -6.12 2.88 8.58
CA PRO A 24 -6.93 3.49 7.54
C PRO A 24 -6.52 4.94 7.23
N GLN A 25 -6.71 5.35 5.98
CA GLN A 25 -6.44 6.71 5.53
C GLN A 25 -7.23 7.74 6.38
N LYS A 26 -6.53 8.72 6.95
CA LYS A 26 -7.14 9.74 7.82
C LYS A 26 -7.86 10.84 7.05
N HIS A 27 -7.32 11.26 5.91
CA HIS A 27 -7.85 12.34 5.07
C HIS A 27 -7.57 12.02 3.60
N PRO A 28 -8.33 12.58 2.65
CA PRO A 28 -8.05 12.44 1.23
C PRO A 28 -6.64 12.90 0.86
N ILE A 29 -6.02 12.23 -0.11
CA ILE A 29 -4.66 12.52 -0.58
C ILE A 29 -4.74 12.86 -2.06
N LEU A 30 -4.35 14.09 -2.39
CA LEU A 30 -4.31 14.59 -3.76
C LEU A 30 -2.85 14.74 -4.21
N LEU A 31 -2.43 13.91 -5.17
CA LEU A 31 -1.15 14.06 -5.85
C LEU A 31 -1.38 14.88 -7.13
N LYS A 32 -0.56 15.89 -7.37
CA LYS A 32 -0.73 16.86 -8.47
C LYS A 32 0.47 16.86 -9.42
N ASN A 33 0.24 17.34 -10.64
CA ASN A 33 1.28 17.61 -11.65
C ASN A 33 2.17 16.40 -11.99
N GLY A 34 1.56 15.22 -12.10
CA GLY A 34 2.25 13.96 -12.40
C GLY A 34 1.87 13.38 -13.75
N PHE A 35 2.79 12.59 -14.32
CA PHE A 35 2.48 11.65 -15.40
C PHE A 35 1.98 10.35 -14.78
N ILE A 36 0.67 10.12 -14.89
CA ILE A 36 -0.03 8.99 -14.28
C ILE A 36 -0.16 7.89 -15.34
N HIS A 37 0.65 6.84 -15.21
CA HIS A 37 0.58 5.68 -16.06
C HIS A 37 -0.53 4.74 -15.57
N THR A 38 -1.64 4.68 -16.30
CA THR A 38 -2.74 3.75 -16.01
C THR A 38 -2.69 2.54 -16.94
N VAL A 39 -3.19 1.40 -16.48
CA VAL A 39 -3.28 0.19 -17.31
C VAL A 39 -4.38 0.32 -18.37
N SER A 40 -5.52 0.94 -18.02
CA SER A 40 -6.70 0.97 -18.89
C SER A 40 -6.77 2.17 -19.83
N ASN A 41 -6.23 3.33 -19.43
CA ASN A 41 -6.47 4.61 -20.12
C ASN A 41 -5.17 5.28 -20.57
N GLY A 42 -4.05 4.56 -20.61
CA GLY A 42 -2.75 5.10 -20.99
C GLY A 42 -2.21 6.10 -19.97
N VAL A 43 -1.48 7.11 -20.46
CA VAL A 43 -0.80 8.11 -19.63
C VAL A 43 -1.65 9.37 -19.51
N VAL A 44 -1.94 9.79 -18.27
CA VAL A 44 -2.64 11.04 -17.97
C VAL A 44 -1.64 12.03 -17.37
N ASN A 45 -1.50 13.21 -17.97
CA ASN A 45 -0.76 14.32 -17.35
C ASN A 45 -1.72 15.11 -16.45
N GLY A 46 -1.57 15.00 -15.13
CA GLY A 46 -2.51 15.61 -14.21
C GLY A 46 -2.38 15.20 -12.76
N SER A 47 -3.52 14.99 -12.12
CA SER A 47 -3.67 14.75 -10.69
C SER A 47 -4.44 13.45 -10.43
N ILE A 48 -4.21 12.87 -9.25
CA ILE A 48 -4.89 11.66 -8.78
C ILE A 48 -5.32 11.85 -7.31
N LEU A 49 -6.59 11.53 -7.03
CA LEU A 49 -7.19 11.63 -5.71
C LEU A 49 -7.41 10.23 -5.12
N PHE A 50 -6.86 10.03 -3.93
CA PHE A 50 -7.12 8.87 -3.10
C PHE A 50 -8.04 9.25 -1.94
N ASP A 51 -9.13 8.52 -1.75
CA ASP A 51 -9.99 8.61 -0.58
C ASP A 51 -10.40 7.21 -0.11
N LYS A 52 -10.44 7.01 1.21
CA LYS A 52 -10.75 5.74 1.88
C LYS A 52 -9.99 4.54 1.29
N GLY A 53 -8.71 4.74 0.96
CA GLY A 53 -7.86 3.70 0.37
C GLY A 53 -8.17 3.33 -1.08
N LYS A 54 -8.93 4.17 -1.80
CA LYS A 54 -9.31 3.96 -3.20
C LYS A 54 -8.96 5.18 -4.05
N ILE A 55 -8.68 4.96 -5.33
CA ILE A 55 -8.62 6.03 -6.31
C ILE A 55 -10.06 6.45 -6.63
N THR A 56 -10.41 7.70 -6.33
CA THR A 56 -11.76 8.22 -6.62
C THR A 56 -11.78 9.06 -7.88
N HIS A 57 -10.69 9.75 -8.22
CA HIS A 57 -10.58 10.60 -9.41
C HIS A 57 -9.17 10.58 -10.00
N ILE A 58 -9.10 10.66 -11.33
CA ILE A 58 -7.90 10.93 -12.12
C ILE A 58 -8.29 11.97 -13.16
N GLY A 59 -7.51 13.04 -13.31
CA GLY A 59 -7.80 14.09 -14.28
C GLY A 59 -6.75 15.20 -14.26
N GLU A 60 -6.74 16.06 -15.27
CA GLU A 60 -5.76 17.15 -15.38
C GLU A 60 -5.78 18.06 -14.14
N PHE A 61 -6.98 18.48 -13.73
CA PHE A 61 -7.22 19.29 -12.53
C PHE A 61 -8.27 18.63 -11.64
N ILE A 62 -7.93 18.46 -10.36
CA ILE A 62 -8.86 17.99 -9.33
C ILE A 62 -8.84 19.02 -8.19
N SER A 63 -10.02 19.52 -7.83
CA SER A 63 -10.17 20.37 -6.64
C SER A 63 -9.92 19.55 -5.37
N PRO A 64 -9.21 20.10 -4.36
CA PRO A 64 -9.14 19.45 -3.06
C PRO A 64 -10.56 19.22 -2.50
N PRO A 65 -10.83 18.07 -1.85
CA PRO A 65 -12.11 17.84 -1.20
C PRO A 65 -12.31 18.84 -0.06
N ASP A 66 -13.58 19.17 0.19
CA ASP A 66 -13.98 20.03 1.31
C ASP A 66 -13.48 19.44 2.64
N GLY A 67 -12.90 20.30 3.48
CA GLY A 67 -12.28 19.92 4.76
C GLY A 67 -13.26 19.58 5.85
#